data_AF-T1A3N5-F1
#
_entry.id   AF-T1A3N5-F1
#
_cell.length_a   1.000
_cell.length_b   1.000
_cell.length_c   1.000
_cell.angle_alpha   90.00
_cell.angle_beta   90.00
_cell.angle_gamma   90.00
#
_symmetry.space_group_name_H-M   'P 1'
#
loop_
_entity.id
_entity.type
_entity.pdbx_description
1 polymer ?
#
loop_
_entity_poly.entity_id
_entity_poly.type
_entity_poly.pdbx_seq_one_letter_code
_entity_poly.pdbx_strand_id
1 'polypeptide(L)'
;MLIGFAPRLDDDALTGPVQVEDRLLEALRSADHREEAGHFSLLDGIAAQFQEFVRRGPTVLLLEDLHRADEPSLGAVEYLGRNFRDRPLWIVATSRSMSALPDPRRLRMEALAEATHAERIPLRPLTSAEVGEFLAHLHPARSFSPEEVARAHSESGGNPLLLAQLDRRPLADDGPSAARPEPDAPLLLPTLGAADERTAVTAAVIGPEIPFATLLRATGQDEERLAESVDRLVGLGVLWERPGETLAFADERVRARLYDDLPESRRLRLHGEVGAA
;
A
#
# COMPACT_ATOMS: atom_id res chain seq x y z
N MET A 1 9.41 -3.29 -6.92
CA MET A 1 9.83 -3.98 -8.15
C MET A 1 8.60 -4.52 -8.82
N LEU A 2 8.44 -4.29 -10.12
CA LEU A 2 7.33 -4.84 -10.88
C LEU A 2 7.84 -6.03 -11.70
N ILE A 3 7.12 -7.14 -11.67
CA ILE A 3 7.45 -8.39 -12.35
C ILE A 3 6.39 -8.59 -13.42
N GLY A 4 6.78 -8.58 -14.69
CA GLY A 4 5.87 -8.62 -15.83
C GLY A 4 6.12 -9.82 -16.74
N PHE A 5 5.04 -10.36 -17.30
CA PHE A 5 5.05 -11.36 -18.36
C PHE A 5 4.11 -10.93 -19.46
N ALA A 6 4.60 -10.92 -20.71
CA ALA A 6 3.84 -10.46 -21.86
C ALA A 6 4.07 -11.40 -23.07
N PRO A 7 3.01 -11.93 -23.69
CA PRO A 7 3.03 -12.32 -25.09
C PRO A 7 3.24 -11.07 -25.97
N ARG A 8 3.80 -11.26 -27.17
CA ARG A 8 3.83 -10.19 -28.19
C ARG A 8 2.40 -9.82 -28.58
N LEU A 9 2.02 -8.56 -28.38
CA LEU A 9 0.80 -7.96 -28.93
C LEU A 9 1.16 -7.17 -30.18
N ASP A 10 0.34 -7.29 -31.21
CA ASP A 10 0.21 -6.24 -32.22
C ASP A 10 -0.70 -5.13 -31.65
N ASP A 11 -0.34 -3.87 -31.89
CA ASP A 11 -0.82 -2.65 -31.18
C ASP A 11 -2.35 -2.40 -31.18
N ASP A 12 -3.15 -3.14 -31.96
CA ASP A 12 -4.57 -2.83 -32.20
C ASP A 12 -5.59 -3.51 -31.26
N ALA A 13 -5.15 -4.27 -30.24
CA ALA A 13 -6.04 -5.19 -29.51
C ALA A 13 -6.49 -4.78 -28.08
N LEU A 14 -6.16 -3.58 -27.59
CA LEU A 14 -6.48 -3.18 -26.22
C LEU A 14 -7.80 -2.40 -26.12
N THR A 15 -8.93 -3.11 -26.09
CA THR A 15 -10.18 -2.57 -25.52
C THR A 15 -10.07 -2.52 -24.00
N GLY A 16 -10.52 -1.41 -23.38
CA GLY A 16 -10.29 -1.03 -21.98
C GLY A 16 -10.62 -2.08 -20.89
N PRO A 17 -10.24 -1.79 -19.63
CA PRO A 17 -10.15 -2.78 -18.56
C PRO A 17 -11.51 -3.41 -18.26
N VAL A 18 -11.61 -4.72 -18.42
CA VAL A 18 -12.71 -5.52 -17.89
C VAL A 18 -12.38 -5.82 -16.44
N GLN A 19 -13.17 -5.31 -15.50
CA GLN A 19 -13.05 -5.70 -14.09
C GLN A 19 -13.70 -7.08 -13.89
N VAL A 20 -12.87 -8.08 -13.58
CA VAL A 20 -13.26 -9.50 -13.47
C VAL A 20 -13.29 -9.97 -12.00
N GLU A 21 -13.22 -9.05 -11.03
CA GLU A 21 -13.01 -9.36 -9.60
C GLU A 21 -13.99 -10.39 -9.03
N ASP A 22 -15.30 -10.17 -9.16
CA ASP A 22 -16.30 -11.05 -8.54
C ASP A 22 -16.26 -12.47 -9.13
N ARG A 23 -16.08 -12.57 -10.45
CA ARG A 23 -16.05 -13.88 -11.14
C ARG A 23 -14.76 -14.63 -10.92
N LEU A 24 -13.61 -13.94 -10.81
CA LEU A 24 -12.34 -14.59 -10.53
C LEU A 24 -12.34 -15.12 -9.08
N LEU A 25 -12.82 -14.33 -8.12
CA LEU A 25 -12.93 -14.76 -6.72
C LEU A 25 -13.92 -15.91 -6.55
N GLU A 26 -15.06 -15.88 -7.25
CA GLU A 26 -16.03 -16.99 -7.26
C GLU A 26 -15.46 -18.24 -7.93
N ALA A 27 -14.69 -18.07 -9.00
CA ALA A 27 -14.01 -19.14 -9.72
C ALA A 27 -12.93 -19.80 -8.84
N LEU A 28 -12.09 -19.01 -8.16
CA LEU A 28 -11.09 -19.47 -7.19
C LEU A 28 -11.74 -20.19 -5.98
N ARG A 29 -12.82 -19.63 -5.43
CA ARG A 29 -13.60 -20.28 -4.34
C ARG A 29 -14.25 -21.58 -4.77
N SER A 30 -14.71 -21.68 -6.02
CA SER A 30 -15.32 -22.90 -6.56
C SER A 30 -14.29 -24.02 -6.82
N ALA A 31 -13.01 -23.68 -6.98
CA ALA A 31 -11.92 -24.65 -7.09
C ALA A 31 -11.59 -25.28 -5.72
N ASP A 32 -11.67 -24.50 -4.64
CA ASP A 32 -11.52 -24.94 -3.24
C ASP A 32 -12.55 -26.01 -2.84
N HIS A 33 -13.75 -26.00 -3.44
CA HIS A 33 -14.83 -26.95 -3.11
C HIS A 33 -14.76 -28.29 -3.86
N ARG A 34 -13.70 -28.56 -4.64
CA ARG A 34 -13.49 -29.83 -5.37
C ARG A 34 -12.31 -30.66 -4.81
N GLU A 35 -12.08 -30.62 -3.51
CA GLU A 35 -11.06 -31.45 -2.87
C GLU A 35 -11.51 -32.90 -2.69
N GLU A 36 -11.13 -33.75 -3.64
CA GLU A 36 -10.73 -35.15 -3.38
C GLU A 36 -9.55 -35.61 -4.28
N ALA A 37 -9.01 -34.73 -5.14
CA ALA A 37 -7.84 -35.00 -5.99
C ALA A 37 -6.78 -33.90 -5.76
N GLY A 38 -5.52 -34.30 -5.50
CA GLY A 38 -4.48 -33.45 -4.88
C GLY A 38 -4.03 -32.18 -5.64
N HIS A 39 -2.99 -31.51 -5.11
CA HIS A 39 -2.48 -30.17 -5.49
C HIS A 39 -2.44 -29.85 -7.00
N PHE A 40 -2.14 -30.82 -7.85
CA PHE A 40 -2.14 -30.66 -9.32
C PHE A 40 -3.54 -30.37 -9.90
N SER A 41 -4.58 -30.99 -9.35
CA SER A 41 -5.98 -30.84 -9.78
C SER A 41 -6.52 -29.43 -9.50
N LEU A 42 -6.08 -28.79 -8.42
CA LEU A 42 -6.43 -27.41 -8.07
C LEU A 42 -5.80 -26.41 -9.05
N LEU A 43 -4.51 -26.56 -9.36
CA LEU A 43 -3.81 -25.69 -10.31
C LEU A 43 -4.36 -25.83 -11.74
N ASP A 44 -4.69 -27.06 -12.15
CA ASP A 44 -5.34 -27.34 -13.43
C ASP A 44 -6.74 -26.69 -13.49
N GLY A 45 -7.49 -26.71 -12.38
CA GLY A 45 -8.79 -26.05 -12.26
C GLY A 45 -8.70 -24.54 -12.38
N ILE A 46 -7.76 -23.91 -11.68
CA ILE A 46 -7.49 -22.47 -11.75
C ILE A 46 -7.11 -22.08 -13.18
N ALA A 47 -6.20 -22.83 -13.81
CA ALA A 47 -5.84 -22.56 -15.19
C ALA A 47 -7.00 -22.74 -16.14
N ALA A 48 -7.82 -23.80 -16.04
CA ALA A 48 -8.99 -23.96 -16.89
C ALA A 48 -9.93 -22.74 -16.85
N GLN A 49 -10.06 -22.10 -15.68
CA GLN A 49 -10.83 -20.88 -15.53
C GLN A 49 -10.15 -19.67 -16.19
N PHE A 50 -8.84 -19.49 -15.99
CA PHE A 50 -8.07 -18.45 -16.69
C PHE A 50 -8.09 -18.65 -18.22
N GLN A 51 -8.10 -19.89 -18.72
CA GLN A 51 -8.25 -20.15 -20.15
C GLN A 51 -9.58 -19.62 -20.69
N GLU A 52 -10.67 -19.76 -19.93
CA GLU A 52 -11.97 -19.24 -20.33
C GLU A 52 -12.04 -17.70 -20.27
N PHE A 53 -11.31 -17.06 -19.35
CA PHE A 53 -11.17 -15.59 -19.35
C PHE A 53 -10.39 -15.09 -20.56
N VAL A 54 -9.24 -15.69 -20.83
CA VAL A 54 -8.34 -15.29 -21.91
C VAL A 54 -8.95 -15.55 -23.30
N ARG A 55 -9.90 -16.49 -23.41
CA ARG A 55 -10.71 -16.67 -24.64
C ARG A 55 -11.59 -15.48 -24.99
N ARG A 56 -11.94 -14.63 -24.03
CA ARG A 56 -12.80 -13.45 -24.24
C ARG A 56 -12.02 -12.23 -24.72
N GLY A 57 -10.69 -12.27 -24.65
CA GLY A 57 -9.82 -11.20 -25.10
C GLY A 57 -8.54 -11.09 -24.26
N PRO A 58 -7.66 -10.16 -24.63
CA PRO A 58 -6.49 -9.78 -23.82
C PRO A 58 -6.85 -9.52 -22.36
N THR A 59 -6.17 -10.22 -21.44
CA THR A 59 -6.43 -10.14 -19.99
C THR A 59 -5.17 -9.72 -19.25
N VAL A 60 -5.27 -8.72 -18.36
CA VAL A 60 -4.20 -8.35 -17.43
C VAL A 60 -4.59 -8.79 -16.02
N LEU A 61 -3.74 -9.58 -15.38
CA LEU A 61 -3.83 -9.98 -13.98
C LEU A 61 -2.82 -9.16 -13.16
N LEU A 62 -3.31 -8.30 -12.27
CA LEU A 62 -2.50 -7.53 -11.33
C LEU A 62 -2.43 -8.26 -9.98
N LEU A 63 -1.22 -8.52 -9.49
CA LEU A 63 -0.96 -9.18 -8.22
C LEU A 63 -0.14 -8.26 -7.31
N GLU A 64 -0.73 -7.79 -6.23
CA GLU A 64 -0.02 -6.94 -5.27
C GLU A 64 0.75 -7.79 -4.24
N ASP A 65 1.91 -7.29 -3.80
CA ASP A 65 2.70 -7.83 -2.70
C ASP A 65 3.08 -9.32 -2.83
N LEU A 66 3.47 -9.77 -4.04
CA LEU A 66 3.80 -11.17 -4.32
C LEU A 66 4.86 -11.77 -3.38
N HIS A 67 5.79 -10.95 -2.85
CA HIS A 67 6.76 -11.39 -1.84
C HIS A 67 6.14 -11.92 -0.53
N ARG A 68 4.89 -11.58 -0.24
CA ARG A 68 4.13 -12.04 0.94
C ARG A 68 3.34 -13.32 0.68
N ALA A 69 3.23 -13.74 -0.59
CA ALA A 69 2.47 -14.92 -0.96
C ALA A 69 3.04 -16.19 -0.31
N ASP A 70 2.16 -17.11 0.04
CA ASP A 70 2.55 -18.45 0.51
C ASP A 70 3.06 -19.32 -0.65
N GLU A 71 3.65 -20.46 -0.31
CA GLU A 71 4.25 -21.35 -1.32
C GLU A 71 3.23 -21.89 -2.34
N PRO A 72 1.99 -22.29 -1.94
CA PRO A 72 0.96 -22.68 -2.91
C PRO A 72 0.58 -21.55 -3.88
N SER A 73 0.43 -20.31 -3.40
CA SER A 73 0.12 -19.16 -4.24
C SER A 73 1.25 -18.85 -5.23
N LEU A 74 2.51 -18.93 -4.78
CA LEU A 74 3.66 -18.79 -5.67
C LEU A 74 3.72 -19.90 -6.72
N GLY A 75 3.38 -21.13 -6.34
CA GLY A 75 3.24 -22.27 -7.25
C GLY A 75 2.15 -22.03 -8.31
N ALA A 76 1.02 -21.43 -7.93
CA ALA A 76 -0.04 -21.08 -8.87
C ALA A 76 0.40 -20.01 -9.88
N VAL A 77 1.10 -18.96 -9.42
CA VAL A 77 1.66 -17.93 -10.30
C VAL A 77 2.70 -18.53 -11.24
N GLU A 78 3.57 -19.41 -10.75
CA GLU A 78 4.55 -20.12 -11.58
C GLU A 78 3.87 -20.97 -12.67
N TYR A 79 2.85 -21.72 -12.28
CA TYR A 79 2.07 -22.56 -13.17
C TYR A 79 1.37 -21.74 -14.26
N LEU A 80 0.71 -20.63 -13.88
CA LEU A 80 0.06 -19.72 -14.84
C LEU A 80 1.08 -19.08 -15.78
N GLY A 81 2.19 -18.55 -15.25
CA GLY A 81 3.23 -17.92 -16.07
C GLY A 81 3.86 -18.88 -17.09
N ARG A 82 4.02 -20.16 -16.74
CA ARG A 82 4.51 -21.19 -17.65
C ARG A 82 3.50 -21.59 -18.72
N ASN A 83 2.24 -21.83 -18.33
CA ASN A 83 1.24 -22.42 -19.21
C ASN A 83 0.51 -21.42 -20.12
N PHE A 84 0.60 -20.13 -19.83
CA PHE A 84 -0.07 -19.06 -20.58
C PHE A 84 0.87 -18.19 -21.41
N ARG A 85 2.12 -18.61 -21.58
CA ARG A 85 3.16 -17.84 -22.31
C ARG A 85 2.72 -17.39 -23.72
N ASP A 86 2.03 -18.27 -24.45
CA ASP A 86 1.58 -18.02 -25.83
C ASP A 86 0.08 -17.65 -25.89
N ARG A 87 -0.51 -17.23 -24.78
CA ARG A 87 -1.92 -16.85 -24.67
C ARG A 87 -2.02 -15.39 -24.22
N PRO A 88 -3.09 -14.64 -24.58
CA PRO A 88 -3.19 -13.22 -24.28
C PRO A 88 -3.52 -12.93 -22.79
N LEU A 89 -2.64 -13.38 -21.88
CA LEU A 89 -2.65 -13.13 -20.45
C LEU A 89 -1.35 -12.42 -20.04
N TRP A 90 -1.46 -11.21 -19.54
CA TRP A 90 -0.38 -10.49 -18.87
C TRP A 90 -0.51 -10.71 -17.37
N ILE A 91 0.59 -11.08 -16.73
CA ILE A 91 0.67 -11.12 -15.27
C ILE A 91 1.61 -10.01 -14.86
N VAL A 92 1.10 -9.05 -14.10
CA VAL A 92 1.85 -7.95 -13.51
C VAL A 92 1.82 -8.12 -12.01
N ALA A 93 2.98 -8.26 -11.40
CA ALA A 93 3.08 -8.43 -9.95
C ALA A 93 3.95 -7.36 -9.31
N THR A 94 3.52 -6.82 -8.16
CA THR A 94 4.36 -5.96 -7.34
C THR A 94 5.07 -6.79 -6.27
N SER A 95 6.31 -6.43 -5.98
CA SER A 95 7.13 -7.12 -4.99
C SER A 95 8.17 -6.18 -4.40
N ARG A 96 8.61 -6.46 -3.18
CA ARG A 96 9.78 -5.78 -2.59
C ARG A 96 11.01 -6.04 -3.44
N SER A 97 12.01 -5.17 -3.30
CA SER A 97 13.31 -5.41 -3.95
C SER A 97 13.87 -6.76 -3.51
N MET A 98 14.40 -7.56 -4.45
CA MET A 98 15.06 -8.83 -4.12
C MET A 98 16.18 -8.62 -3.10
N SER A 99 16.90 -7.50 -3.21
CA SER A 99 17.97 -7.13 -2.27
C SER A 99 17.50 -6.85 -0.84
N ALA A 100 16.19 -6.62 -0.65
CA ALA A 100 15.58 -6.36 0.65
C ALA A 100 14.88 -7.59 1.24
N LEU A 101 14.91 -8.74 0.54
CA LEU A 101 14.29 -9.98 0.99
C LEU A 101 15.31 -10.90 1.69
N PRO A 102 14.90 -11.66 2.72
CA PRO A 102 15.73 -12.72 3.29
C PRO A 102 16.07 -13.79 2.26
N ASP A 103 17.24 -14.44 2.41
CA ASP A 103 17.78 -15.39 1.42
C ASP A 103 16.79 -16.48 0.94
N PRO A 104 16.04 -17.19 1.82
CA PRO A 104 15.10 -18.21 1.35
C PRO A 104 14.01 -17.63 0.44
N ARG A 105 13.48 -16.45 0.79
CA ARG A 105 12.43 -15.79 0.02
C ARG A 105 12.96 -15.19 -1.27
N ARG A 106 14.15 -14.59 -1.21
CA ARG A 106 14.85 -14.04 -2.38
C ARG A 106 15.13 -15.12 -3.43
N LEU A 107 15.72 -16.25 -3.01
CA LEU A 107 16.00 -17.39 -3.89
C LEU A 107 14.73 -17.95 -4.52
N ARG A 108 13.64 -18.07 -3.75
CA ARG A 108 12.36 -18.54 -4.28
C ARG A 108 11.79 -17.60 -5.34
N MET A 109 11.86 -16.29 -5.10
CA MET A 109 11.40 -15.28 -6.04
C MET A 109 12.28 -15.19 -7.29
N GLU A 110 13.59 -15.42 -7.15
CA GLU A 110 14.52 -15.54 -8.27
C GLU A 110 14.17 -16.75 -9.14
N ALA A 111 13.95 -17.92 -8.53
CA ALA A 111 13.53 -19.14 -9.21
C ALA A 111 12.18 -18.98 -9.90
N LEU A 112 11.20 -18.32 -9.26
CA LEU A 112 9.90 -18.02 -9.88
C LEU A 112 10.12 -17.23 -11.17
N ALA A 113 10.86 -16.12 -11.08
CA ALA A 113 11.09 -15.23 -12.21
C ALA A 113 11.87 -15.91 -13.34
N GLU A 114 12.83 -16.79 -13.02
CA GLU A 114 13.52 -17.59 -14.03
C GLU A 114 12.58 -18.60 -14.70
N ALA A 115 11.83 -19.35 -13.90
CA ALA A 115 10.91 -20.40 -14.36
C ALA A 115 9.79 -19.89 -15.29
N THR A 116 9.46 -18.60 -15.16
CA THR A 116 8.39 -17.93 -15.90
C THR A 116 8.92 -16.94 -16.95
N HIS A 117 10.24 -16.71 -17.02
CA HIS A 117 10.89 -15.69 -17.85
C HIS A 117 10.42 -14.26 -17.59
N ALA A 118 10.38 -13.87 -16.32
CA ALA A 118 9.84 -12.60 -15.90
C ALA A 118 10.74 -11.44 -16.26
N GLU A 119 10.15 -10.40 -16.83
CA GLU A 119 10.80 -9.11 -16.88
C GLU A 119 10.69 -8.44 -15.50
N ARG A 120 11.81 -7.92 -15.01
CA ARG A 120 11.87 -7.21 -13.73
C ARG A 120 12.10 -5.73 -14.00
N ILE A 121 11.17 -4.90 -13.53
CA ILE A 121 11.27 -3.45 -13.59
C ILE A 121 11.63 -2.95 -12.18
N PRO A 122 12.90 -2.61 -11.93
CA PRO A 122 13.31 -2.01 -10.68
C PRO A 122 12.76 -0.58 -10.61
N LEU A 123 12.05 -0.27 -9.53
CA LEU A 123 11.62 1.10 -9.24
C LEU A 123 12.72 1.76 -8.42
N ARG A 124 13.37 2.76 -9.01
CA ARG A 124 14.35 3.61 -8.31
C ARG A 124 13.63 4.77 -7.62
N PRO A 125 14.25 5.38 -6.61
CA PRO A 125 13.79 6.67 -6.12
C PRO A 125 13.74 7.71 -7.25
N LEU A 126 12.82 8.66 -7.12
CA LEU A 126 12.71 9.81 -8.01
C LEU A 126 13.97 10.67 -7.92
N THR A 127 14.44 11.14 -9.07
CA THR A 127 15.46 12.17 -9.14
C THR A 127 14.89 13.51 -8.68
N SER A 128 15.77 14.46 -8.33
CA SER A 128 15.34 15.82 -7.97
C SER A 128 14.44 16.48 -9.04
N ALA A 129 14.72 16.25 -10.33
CA ALA A 129 13.87 16.75 -11.41
C ALA A 129 12.47 16.12 -11.40
N GLU A 130 12.39 14.79 -11.26
CA GLU A 130 11.12 14.07 -11.16
C GLU A 130 10.35 14.39 -9.87
N VAL A 131 11.04 14.77 -8.79
CA VAL A 131 10.40 15.32 -7.58
C VAL A 131 9.73 16.65 -7.89
N GLY A 132 10.39 17.53 -8.65
CA GLY A 132 9.78 18.79 -9.11
C GLY A 132 8.52 18.56 -9.95
N GLU A 133 8.58 17.60 -10.89
CA GLU A 133 7.42 17.20 -11.70
C GLU A 133 6.30 16.60 -10.84
N PHE A 134 6.65 15.74 -9.88
CA PHE A 134 5.70 15.13 -8.94
C PHE A 134 4.97 16.20 -8.11
N LEU A 135 5.71 17.16 -7.55
CA LEU A 135 5.14 18.27 -6.77
C LEU A 135 4.27 19.19 -7.63
N ALA A 136 4.68 19.50 -8.86
CA ALA A 136 3.88 20.28 -9.80
C ALA A 136 2.59 19.55 -10.20
N HIS A 137 2.60 18.22 -10.28
CA HIS A 137 1.42 17.42 -10.56
C HIS A 137 0.45 17.40 -9.36
N LEU A 138 0.97 17.36 -8.14
CA LEU A 138 0.15 17.45 -6.92
C LEU A 138 -0.43 18.85 -6.71
N HIS A 139 0.29 19.91 -7.11
CA HIS A 139 -0.13 21.30 -6.96
C HIS A 139 -0.04 22.09 -8.27
N PRO A 140 -0.97 21.89 -9.22
CA PRO A 140 -0.92 22.55 -10.53
C PRO A 140 -0.92 24.09 -10.47
N ALA A 141 -1.44 24.66 -9.37
CA ALA A 141 -1.52 26.11 -9.15
C ALA A 141 -0.31 26.70 -8.41
N ARG A 142 0.65 25.88 -7.96
CA ARG A 142 1.84 26.32 -7.21
C ARG A 142 3.11 26.09 -8.03
N SER A 143 3.96 27.10 -8.06
CA SER A 143 5.34 26.94 -8.53
C SER A 143 6.25 26.60 -7.35
N PHE A 144 7.09 25.57 -7.52
CA PHE A 144 8.12 25.21 -6.54
C PHE A 144 9.46 25.79 -6.97
N SER A 145 10.14 26.46 -6.06
CA SER A 145 11.51 26.92 -6.27
C SER A 145 12.49 25.74 -6.30
N PRO A 146 13.66 25.88 -6.96
CA PRO A 146 14.69 24.84 -6.96
C PRO A 146 15.14 24.42 -5.55
N GLU A 147 15.15 25.34 -4.60
CA GLU A 147 15.52 25.07 -3.19
C GLU A 147 14.46 24.21 -2.49
N GLU A 148 13.17 24.48 -2.71
CA GLU A 148 12.08 23.65 -2.17
C GLU A 148 12.12 22.23 -2.72
N VAL A 149 12.36 22.08 -4.03
CA VAL A 149 12.50 20.76 -4.67
C VAL A 149 13.73 20.03 -4.14
N ALA A 150 14.87 20.71 -4.00
CA ALA A 150 16.08 20.12 -3.46
C ALA A 150 15.90 19.67 -2.00
N ARG A 151 15.22 20.47 -1.17
CA ARG A 151 14.87 20.11 0.20
C ARG A 151 13.94 18.90 0.24
N ALA A 152 12.86 18.91 -0.54
CA ALA A 152 11.90 17.80 -0.61
C ALA A 152 12.58 16.51 -1.09
N HIS A 153 13.46 16.58 -2.09
CA HIS A 153 14.24 15.44 -2.56
C HIS A 153 15.23 14.96 -1.48
N SER A 154 15.92 15.86 -0.79
CA SER A 154 16.87 15.51 0.29
C SER A 154 16.17 14.85 1.48
N GLU A 155 15.01 15.36 1.90
CA GLU A 155 14.25 14.82 3.03
C GLU A 155 13.54 13.52 2.68
N SER A 156 13.06 13.36 1.44
CA SER A 156 12.37 12.15 1.00
C SER A 156 13.28 11.05 0.48
N GLY A 157 14.52 11.38 0.12
CA GLY A 157 15.40 10.52 -0.67
C GLY A 157 14.81 10.15 -2.03
N GLY A 158 13.87 10.94 -2.57
CA GLY A 158 13.16 10.65 -3.81
C GLY A 158 12.03 9.63 -3.68
N ASN A 159 11.62 9.26 -2.46
CA ASN A 159 10.51 8.33 -2.25
C ASN A 159 9.15 9.03 -2.48
N PRO A 160 8.33 8.64 -3.47
CA PRO A 160 7.04 9.28 -3.76
C PRO A 160 6.06 9.27 -2.60
N LEU A 161 6.04 8.19 -1.81
CA LEU A 161 5.18 8.08 -0.64
C LEU A 161 5.59 9.12 0.42
N LEU A 162 6.90 9.23 0.67
CA LEU A 162 7.43 10.19 1.62
C LEU A 162 7.29 11.64 1.12
N LEU A 163 7.40 11.89 -0.19
CA LEU A 163 7.12 13.20 -0.78
C LEU A 163 5.68 13.63 -0.56
N ALA A 164 4.71 12.75 -0.85
CA ALA A 164 3.30 13.01 -0.58
C ALA A 164 3.02 13.22 0.92
N GLN A 165 3.81 12.60 1.79
CA GLN A 165 3.74 12.84 3.24
C GLN A 165 4.34 14.21 3.62
N LEU A 166 5.55 14.54 3.16
CA LEU A 166 6.22 15.82 3.46
C LEU A 166 5.39 17.02 2.98
N ASP A 167 4.74 16.87 1.84
CA ASP A 167 3.88 17.90 1.26
C ASP A 167 2.61 18.19 2.10
N ARG A 168 2.11 17.20 2.83
CA ARG A 168 0.97 17.38 3.74
C ARG A 168 1.34 18.10 5.05
N ARG A 169 2.62 18.37 5.30
CA ARG A 169 3.05 19.07 6.52
C ARG A 169 2.48 20.49 6.53
N PRO A 170 1.73 20.90 7.57
CA PRO A 170 1.49 22.31 7.78
C PRO A 170 2.85 22.98 8.02
N LEU A 171 3.28 23.82 7.09
CA LEU A 171 4.47 24.64 7.25
C LEU A 171 4.25 25.49 8.51
N ALA A 172 5.06 25.26 9.53
CA ALA A 172 4.90 25.86 10.85
C ALA A 172 5.19 27.38 10.88
N ASP A 173 5.30 28.06 9.73
CA ASP A 173 5.71 29.46 9.68
C ASP A 173 5.09 30.30 8.55
N ASP A 174 4.06 29.80 7.86
CA ASP A 174 3.33 30.63 6.90
C ASP A 174 2.00 31.11 7.50
N GLY A 175 1.84 32.44 7.54
CA GLY A 175 0.59 33.12 7.89
C GLY A 175 -0.59 32.68 7.02
N PRO A 176 -1.80 33.25 7.22
CA PRO A 176 -3.07 32.71 6.74
C PRO A 176 -3.21 32.78 5.21
N SER A 177 -2.49 31.93 4.48
CA SER A 177 -2.60 31.76 3.03
C SER A 177 -1.86 30.50 2.54
N ALA A 178 -1.95 29.38 3.27
CA ALA A 178 -1.76 28.06 2.68
C ALA A 178 -3.15 27.52 2.35
N ALA A 179 -3.45 27.34 1.07
CA ALA A 179 -4.72 26.80 0.60
C ALA A 179 -5.02 25.50 1.34
N ARG A 180 -6.07 25.52 2.16
CA ARG A 180 -6.63 24.31 2.78
C ARG A 180 -6.92 23.32 1.65
N PRO A 181 -6.48 22.06 1.73
CA PRO A 181 -6.86 21.05 0.75
C PRO A 181 -8.40 20.98 0.68
N GLU A 182 -8.93 20.92 -0.54
CA GLU A 182 -10.38 20.95 -0.76
C GLU A 182 -11.09 19.86 0.06
N PRO A 183 -12.26 20.16 0.66
CA PRO A 183 -12.98 19.25 1.55
C PRO A 183 -13.45 17.94 0.90
N ASP A 184 -13.45 17.85 -0.44
CA ASP A 184 -14.06 16.75 -1.20
C ASP A 184 -13.07 15.72 -1.77
N ALA A 185 -11.75 15.86 -1.53
CA ALA A 185 -10.82 14.81 -1.93
C ALA A 185 -11.07 13.52 -1.11
N PRO A 186 -11.31 12.36 -1.74
CA PRO A 186 -11.62 11.13 -1.02
C PRO A 186 -10.48 10.76 -0.09
N LEU A 187 -10.77 10.78 1.22
CA LEU A 187 -9.81 10.37 2.24
C LEU A 187 -9.67 8.84 2.22
N LEU A 188 -8.65 8.37 1.50
CA LEU A 188 -8.25 6.97 1.50
C LEU A 188 -7.45 6.69 2.78
N LEU A 189 -8.12 6.11 3.77
CA LEU A 189 -7.45 5.53 4.93
C LEU A 189 -6.91 4.16 4.53
N PRO A 190 -5.64 3.84 4.82
CA PRO A 190 -5.14 2.49 4.66
C PRO A 190 -5.92 1.54 5.57
N THR A 191 -6.10 0.28 5.14
CA THR A 191 -6.72 -0.75 5.98
C THR A 191 -5.85 -1.00 7.20
N LEU A 192 -6.35 -0.67 8.38
CA LEU A 192 -5.65 -0.86 9.65
C LEU A 192 -6.00 -2.22 10.25
N GLY A 193 -5.00 -2.91 10.80
CA GLY A 193 -5.25 -4.05 11.68
C GLY A 193 -5.88 -3.57 12.99
N ALA A 194 -6.63 -4.44 13.68
CA ALA A 194 -7.38 -4.06 14.90
C ALA A 194 -6.50 -3.42 16.00
N ALA A 195 -5.23 -3.84 16.10
CA ALA A 195 -4.28 -3.25 17.04
C ALA A 195 -3.90 -1.81 16.64
N ASP A 196 -3.58 -1.60 15.36
CA ASP A 196 -3.15 -0.29 14.84
C ASP A 196 -4.33 0.69 14.77
N GLU A 197 -5.54 0.21 14.47
CA GLU A 197 -6.77 0.99 14.55
C GLU A 197 -7.04 1.47 15.98
N ARG A 198 -6.83 0.60 16.98
CA ARG A 198 -6.98 0.98 18.39
C ARG A 198 -6.00 2.07 18.78
N THR A 199 -4.73 1.95 18.39
CA THR A 199 -3.69 2.96 18.62
C THR A 199 -4.06 4.29 17.95
N ALA A 200 -4.47 4.26 16.68
CA ALA A 200 -4.85 5.43 15.91
C ALA A 200 -6.10 6.13 16.49
N VAL A 201 -7.10 5.37 16.93
CA VAL A 201 -8.30 5.91 17.59
C VAL A 201 -7.95 6.58 18.91
N THR A 202 -7.13 5.96 19.76
CA THR A 202 -6.70 6.59 21.02
C THR A 202 -5.91 7.87 20.78
N ALA A 203 -4.99 7.84 19.81
CA ALA A 203 -4.25 9.02 19.36
C ALA A 203 -5.20 10.15 18.90
N ALA A 204 -6.28 9.82 18.18
CA ALA A 204 -7.25 10.81 17.70
C ALA A 204 -7.99 11.54 18.84
N VAL A 205 -8.18 10.87 19.98
CA VAL A 205 -8.79 11.45 21.20
C VAL A 205 -7.82 12.38 21.94
N ILE A 206 -6.52 12.07 21.96
CA ILE A 206 -5.50 12.91 22.62
C ILE A 206 -5.45 14.30 21.99
N GLY A 207 -5.45 14.37 20.65
CA GLY A 207 -5.51 15.62 19.92
C GLY A 207 -4.47 15.73 18.80
N PRO A 208 -4.14 16.96 18.36
CA PRO A 208 -3.24 17.19 17.23
C PRO A 208 -1.76 16.90 17.55
N GLU A 209 -1.37 17.03 18.81
CA GLU A 209 -0.03 16.68 19.30
C GLU A 209 -0.18 15.57 20.33
N ILE A 210 0.54 14.46 20.11
CA ILE A 210 0.34 13.20 20.81
C ILE A 210 1.67 12.78 21.44
N PRO A 211 1.95 13.16 22.70
CA PRO A 211 3.14 12.67 23.39
C PRO A 211 3.11 11.14 23.47
N PHE A 212 4.21 10.47 23.10
CA PHE A 212 4.30 9.01 23.10
C PHE A 212 3.98 8.43 24.49
N ALA A 213 4.48 9.06 25.56
CA ALA A 213 4.21 8.68 26.94
C ALA A 213 2.73 8.80 27.34
N THR A 214 1.97 9.72 26.75
CA THR A 214 0.52 9.86 26.99
C THR A 214 -0.23 8.78 26.22
N LEU A 215 0.17 8.52 24.97
CA LEU A 215 -0.40 7.43 24.18
C LEU A 215 -0.17 6.07 24.85
N LEU A 216 1.03 5.82 25.38
CA LEU A 216 1.39 4.61 26.12
C LEU A 216 0.51 4.39 27.35
N ARG A 217 0.33 5.43 28.16
CA ARG A 217 -0.51 5.36 29.36
C ARG A 217 -2.00 5.20 29.02
N ALA A 218 -2.49 5.87 27.99
CA ALA A 218 -3.88 5.81 27.57
C ALA A 218 -4.24 4.47 26.91
N THR A 219 -3.33 3.85 26.13
CA THR A 219 -3.59 2.54 25.51
C THR A 219 -3.44 1.38 26.48
N GLY A 220 -2.60 1.54 27.52
CA GLY A 220 -2.26 0.48 28.47
C GLY A 220 -1.51 -0.69 27.82
N GLN A 221 -0.90 -0.47 26.66
CA GLN A 221 -0.11 -1.46 25.95
C GLN A 221 1.31 -1.54 26.53
N ASP A 222 1.99 -2.64 26.22
CA ASP A 222 3.44 -2.74 26.41
C ASP A 222 4.16 -1.76 25.45
N GLU A 223 5.26 -1.17 25.92
CA GLU A 223 5.99 -0.12 25.19
C GLU A 223 6.51 -0.59 23.84
N GLU A 224 7.08 -1.81 23.77
CA GLU A 224 7.63 -2.37 22.54
C GLU A 224 6.52 -2.62 21.51
N ARG A 225 5.37 -3.14 21.96
CA ARG A 225 4.19 -3.34 21.10
C ARG A 225 3.58 -2.04 20.61
N LEU A 226 3.60 -0.99 21.42
CA LEU A 226 3.13 0.32 21.00
C LEU A 226 4.08 0.93 19.98
N ALA A 227 5.39 0.88 20.21
CA ALA A 227 6.40 1.35 19.27
C ALA A 227 6.24 0.66 17.91
N GLU A 228 6.09 -0.67 17.86
CA GLU A 228 5.83 -1.38 16.61
C GLU A 228 4.53 -0.94 15.90
N SER A 229 3.47 -0.61 16.67
CA SER A 229 2.21 -0.12 16.12
C SER A 229 2.36 1.30 15.57
N VAL A 230 3.09 2.16 16.27
CA VAL A 230 3.45 3.51 15.83
C VAL A 230 4.29 3.45 14.55
N ASP A 231 5.32 2.60 14.50
CA ASP A 231 6.15 2.39 13.31
C ASP A 231 5.31 1.98 12.09
N ARG A 232 4.33 1.07 12.29
CA ARG A 232 3.40 0.70 11.23
C ARG A 232 2.52 1.86 10.81
N LEU A 233 1.94 2.61 11.76
CA LEU A 233 1.09 3.76 11.46
C LEU A 233 1.87 4.90 10.76
N VAL A 234 3.14 5.10 11.12
CA VAL A 234 4.07 6.01 10.45
C VAL A 234 4.39 5.51 9.04
N GLY A 235 4.71 4.22 8.90
CA GLY A 235 4.94 3.59 7.59
C GLY A 235 3.72 3.64 6.66
N LEU A 236 2.51 3.61 7.22
CA LEU A 236 1.24 3.78 6.51
C LEU A 236 0.86 5.24 6.26
N GLY A 237 1.61 6.21 6.79
CA GLY A 237 1.34 7.64 6.63
C GLY A 237 0.12 8.14 7.39
N VAL A 238 -0.29 7.46 8.47
CA VAL A 238 -1.37 7.90 9.36
C VAL A 238 -0.84 8.87 10.42
N LEU A 239 0.31 8.55 11.01
CA LEU A 239 1.00 9.35 12.02
C LEU A 239 2.38 9.80 11.53
N TRP A 240 2.93 10.84 12.15
CA TRP A 240 4.33 11.27 12.02
C TRP A 240 4.96 11.47 13.38
N GLU A 241 6.27 11.24 13.45
CA GLU A 241 7.10 11.63 14.58
C GLU A 241 7.58 13.08 14.45
N ARG A 242 7.50 13.80 15.55
CA ARG A 242 8.08 15.13 15.77
C ARG A 242 9.23 15.03 16.76
N PRO A 243 10.18 15.99 16.73
CA PRO A 243 11.21 16.09 17.76
C PRO A 243 10.60 16.10 19.17
N GLY A 244 11.23 15.39 20.10
CA GLY A 244 10.76 15.30 21.50
C GLY A 244 9.67 14.25 21.74
N GLU A 245 9.77 13.07 21.09
CA GLU A 245 8.88 11.90 21.33
C GLU A 245 7.39 12.23 21.22
N THR A 246 7.05 13.13 20.29
CA THR A 246 5.67 13.58 20.07
C THR A 246 5.22 13.13 18.70
N LEU A 247 4.02 12.57 18.60
CA LEU A 247 3.40 12.15 17.35
C LEU A 247 2.38 13.20 16.89
N ALA A 248 2.08 13.23 15.60
CA ALA A 248 1.00 14.03 15.02
C ALA A 248 0.30 13.26 13.90
N PHE A 249 -0.95 13.59 13.59
CA PHE A 249 -1.62 13.03 12.42
C PHE A 249 -1.08 13.67 11.13
N ALA A 250 -0.90 12.85 10.11
CA ALA A 250 -0.43 13.30 8.79
C ALA A 250 -1.46 14.19 8.07
N ASP A 251 -2.76 14.01 8.36
CA ASP A 251 -3.84 14.86 7.85
C ASP A 251 -4.91 14.99 8.95
N GLU A 252 -5.30 16.23 9.26
CA GLU A 252 -6.32 16.53 10.27
C GLU A 252 -7.67 15.88 9.94
N ARG A 253 -7.98 15.66 8.66
CA ARG A 253 -9.19 14.94 8.23
C ARG A 253 -9.15 13.47 8.63
N VAL A 254 -7.98 12.85 8.69
CA VAL A 254 -7.80 11.47 9.19
C VAL A 254 -8.14 11.42 10.68
N ARG A 255 -7.59 12.36 11.45
CA ARG A 255 -7.89 12.48 12.87
C ARG A 255 -9.39 12.73 13.12
N ALA A 256 -9.96 13.72 12.43
CA ALA A 256 -11.35 14.09 12.56
C ALA A 256 -12.28 12.91 12.24
N ARG A 257 -12.03 12.20 11.14
CA ARG A 257 -12.82 11.01 10.78
C ARG A 257 -12.71 9.90 11.81
N LEU A 258 -11.49 9.55 12.24
CA LEU A 258 -11.27 8.54 13.28
C LEU A 258 -11.93 8.90 14.61
N TYR A 259 -12.09 10.19 14.91
CA TYR A 259 -12.74 10.68 16.11
C TYR A 259 -14.27 10.75 15.98
N ASP A 260 -14.77 11.22 14.84
CA ASP A 260 -16.20 11.45 14.56
C ASP A 260 -16.95 10.12 14.31
N ASP A 261 -16.28 9.11 13.76
CA ASP A 261 -16.82 7.76 13.59
C ASP A 261 -16.97 7.00 14.92
N LEU A 262 -16.46 7.55 16.04
CA LEU A 262 -16.59 6.93 17.36
C LEU A 262 -17.97 7.16 17.97
N PRO A 263 -18.65 6.09 18.44
CA PRO A 263 -19.83 6.23 19.28
C PRO A 263 -19.54 7.06 20.53
N GLU A 264 -20.53 7.85 20.98
CA GLU A 264 -20.40 8.76 22.13
C GLU A 264 -19.89 8.06 23.40
N SER A 265 -20.39 6.85 23.68
CA SER A 265 -19.95 6.04 24.82
C SER A 265 -18.46 5.66 24.74
N ARG A 266 -17.97 5.37 23.53
CA ARG A 266 -16.56 5.04 23.28
C ARG A 266 -15.68 6.27 23.41
N ARG A 267 -16.14 7.44 22.94
CA ARG A 267 -15.45 8.72 23.12
C ARG A 267 -15.29 9.06 24.60
N LEU A 268 -16.36 8.97 25.39
CA LEU A 268 -16.32 9.26 26.83
C LEU A 268 -15.33 8.36 27.57
N ARG A 269 -15.32 7.06 27.27
CA ARG A 269 -14.36 6.12 27.86
C ARG A 269 -12.92 6.50 27.52
N LEU A 270 -12.63 6.74 26.24
CA LEU A 270 -11.29 7.10 25.78
C LEU A 270 -10.83 8.44 26.35
N HIS A 271 -11.72 9.44 26.48
CA HIS A 271 -11.43 10.70 27.18
C HIS A 271 -11.09 10.48 28.66
N GLY A 272 -11.76 9.54 29.33
CA GLY A 272 -11.42 9.15 30.69
C GLY A 272 -10.04 8.47 30.79
N GLU A 273 -9.71 7.59 29.84
CA GLU A 273 -8.39 6.92 29.76
C GLU A 273 -7.26 7.92 29.48
N VAL A 274 -7.47 8.86 28.56
CA VAL A 274 -6.52 9.94 28.24
C VAL A 274 -6.40 10.94 29.39
N GLY A 275 -7.49 11.30 30.05
CA GLY A 275 -7.48 12.23 31.18
C GLY A 275 -6.82 11.66 32.45
N ALA A 276 -6.69 10.34 32.56
CA ALA A 276 -5.97 9.66 33.63
C ALA A 276 -4.49 9.38 33.30
N ALA A 277 -4.11 9.55 32.02
CA ALA A 277 -2.74 9.56 31.53
C ALA A 277 -2.10 10.96 31.71
#